data_AF-A0A6M0F7M8-F1
#
_entry.id   AF-A0A6M0F7M8-F1
#
_cell.length_a   1.000
_cell.length_b   1.000
_cell.length_c   1.000
_cell.angle_alpha   90.00
_cell.angle_beta   90.00
_cell.angle_gamma   90.00
#
_symmetry.space_group_name_H-M   'P 1'
#
loop_
_entity.id
_entity.type
_entity.pdbx_description
1 polymer ?
#
loop_
_entity_poly.entity_id
_entity_poly.type
_entity_poly.pdbx_seq_one_letter_code
_entity_poly.pdbx_strand_id
1 'polypeptide(L)'
;MSSVPSARYTVSDMDWVLEQIRSGKTLTVDCQHRNGLILCKPFHAEFAGPGATVGGIFDLDCQQVLAVGRGLVQLSTSHEENQKAYRIRCLWTRLMRELTQIDSPHQRAKKVLTQFEAYFGKDI
;
A
#
# COMPACT_ATOMS: atom_id res chain seq x y z
N MET A 1 18.00 17.13 -2.79
CA MET A 1 16.62 17.41 -2.32
C MET A 1 15.68 16.82 -3.37
N SER A 2 15.23 15.59 -3.16
CA SER A 2 14.30 14.93 -4.10
C SER A 2 12.89 15.33 -3.68
N SER A 3 12.23 16.11 -4.54
CA SER A 3 10.85 16.56 -4.34
C SER A 3 9.92 15.36 -4.28
N VAL A 4 9.14 15.24 -3.20
CA VAL A 4 8.02 14.30 -3.12
C VAL A 4 7.01 14.69 -4.21
N PRO A 5 6.54 13.75 -5.07
CA PRO A 5 5.62 14.09 -6.15
C PRO A 5 4.29 14.65 -5.63
N SER A 6 3.64 15.49 -6.45
CA SER A 6 2.35 16.13 -6.17
C SER A 6 1.18 15.14 -6.27
N ALA A 7 0.03 15.50 -5.69
CA ALA A 7 -1.18 14.70 -5.40
C ALA A 7 -1.91 14.02 -6.59
N ARG A 8 -1.30 13.89 -7.77
CA ARG A 8 -1.80 13.10 -8.90
C ARG A 8 -0.70 12.16 -9.36
N TYR A 9 -0.91 10.87 -9.17
CA TYR A 9 0.03 9.86 -9.65
C TYR A 9 0.01 9.79 -11.18
N THR A 10 1.17 9.98 -11.77
CA THR A 10 1.50 9.55 -13.11
C THR A 10 2.07 8.13 -13.06
N VAL A 11 2.11 7.43 -14.20
CA VAL A 11 2.80 6.13 -14.30
C VAL A 11 4.25 6.25 -13.79
N SER A 12 4.91 7.36 -14.13
CA SER A 12 6.27 7.69 -13.69
C SER A 12 6.43 7.79 -12.16
N ASP A 13 5.38 8.16 -11.42
CA ASP A 13 5.44 8.23 -9.96
C ASP A 13 5.45 6.84 -9.33
N MET A 14 4.75 5.86 -9.92
CA MET A 14 4.75 4.48 -9.43
C MET A 14 6.05 3.74 -9.75
N ASP A 15 6.66 4.05 -10.90
CA ASP A 15 7.99 3.53 -11.24
C ASP A 15 9.04 4.01 -10.23
N TRP A 16 8.98 5.28 -9.81
CA TRP A 16 9.86 5.81 -8.77
C TRP A 16 9.65 5.09 -7.42
N VAL A 17 8.39 4.89 -7.01
CA VAL A 17 8.07 4.15 -5.77
C VAL A 17 8.61 2.73 -5.83
N LEU A 18 8.39 2.03 -6.95
CA LEU A 18 8.90 0.68 -7.17
C LEU A 18 10.43 0.62 -7.11
N GLU A 19 11.13 1.60 -7.71
CA GLU A 19 12.59 1.70 -7.64
C GLU A 19 13.06 1.88 -6.19
N GLN A 20 12.43 2.77 -5.41
CA GLN A 20 12.81 2.97 -4.01
C GLN A 20 12.62 1.69 -3.20
N ILE A 21 11.48 1.00 -3.37
CA ILE A 21 11.17 -0.27 -2.69
C ILE A 21 12.21 -1.34 -3.04
N ARG A 22 12.52 -1.52 -4.32
CA ARG A 22 13.53 -2.50 -4.79
C ARG A 22 14.96 -2.16 -4.36
N SER A 23 15.25 -0.87 -4.13
CA SER A 23 16.54 -0.44 -3.57
C SER A 23 16.67 -0.73 -2.07
N GLY A 24 15.65 -1.32 -1.44
CA GLY A 24 15.63 -1.62 -0.01
C GLY A 24 15.32 -0.42 0.88
N LYS A 25 14.91 0.72 0.31
CA LYS A 25 14.44 1.86 1.10
C LYS A 25 13.05 1.59 1.63
N THR A 26 12.76 2.19 2.77
CA THR A 26 11.46 2.09 3.43
C THR A 26 10.68 3.37 3.22
N LEU A 27 9.43 3.23 2.78
CA LEU A 27 8.46 4.30 2.60
C LEU A 27 7.26 4.03 3.51
N THR A 28 6.52 5.07 3.84
CA THR A 28 5.25 4.98 4.58
C THR A 28 4.14 5.56 3.72
N VAL A 29 3.05 4.82 3.57
CA VAL A 29 1.84 5.28 2.91
C VAL A 29 1.23 6.39 3.76
N ASP A 30 0.92 7.52 3.15
CA ASP A 30 0.40 8.69 3.86
C ASP A 30 -0.89 8.38 4.64
N CYS A 31 -0.85 8.62 5.95
CA CYS A 31 -1.93 8.29 6.87
C CYS A 31 -3.08 9.31 6.89
N GLN A 32 -2.89 10.50 6.31
CA GLN A 32 -3.88 11.58 6.37
C GLN A 32 -4.95 11.46 5.26
N HIS A 33 -4.68 10.65 4.25
CA HIS A 33 -5.53 10.52 3.08
C HIS A 33 -6.08 9.11 2.92
N ARG A 34 -7.21 9.03 2.23
CA ARG A 34 -7.86 7.78 1.83
C ARG A 34 -7.11 7.18 0.63
N ASN A 35 -6.02 6.49 0.91
CA ASN A 35 -5.12 5.96 -0.09
C ASN A 35 -4.62 4.55 0.25
N GLY A 36 -3.81 3.98 -0.63
CA GLY A 36 -3.07 2.77 -0.37
C GLY A 36 -2.21 2.37 -1.56
N LEU A 37 -1.39 1.36 -1.36
CA LEU A 37 -0.62 0.72 -2.41
C LEU A 37 -0.97 -0.76 -2.49
N ILE A 38 -1.06 -1.28 -3.70
CA ILE A 38 -1.03 -2.72 -3.96
C ILE A 38 0.36 -3.08 -4.44
N LEU A 39 1.06 -3.90 -3.65
CA LEU A 39 2.36 -4.47 -3.97
C LEU A 39 2.13 -5.80 -4.69
N CYS A 40 2.40 -5.85 -5.98
CA CYS A 40 2.35 -7.09 -6.74
C CYS A 40 3.68 -7.83 -6.56
N LYS A 41 3.65 -8.99 -5.92
CA LYS A 41 4.80 -9.88 -5.71
C LYS A 41 4.62 -11.16 -6.55
N PRO A 42 5.66 -11.99 -6.71
CA PRO A 42 5.61 -13.14 -7.62
C PRO A 42 4.44 -14.10 -7.38
N PHE A 43 3.99 -14.25 -6.13
CA PHE A 43 2.96 -15.24 -5.76
C PHE A 43 1.70 -14.64 -5.13
N HIS A 44 1.68 -13.34 -4.85
CA HIS A 44 0.53 -12.68 -4.24
C HIS A 44 0.55 -11.18 -4.47
N ALA A 45 -0.60 -10.55 -4.28
CA ALA A 45 -0.70 -9.11 -4.13
C ALA A 45 -0.93 -8.79 -2.65
N GLU A 46 -0.26 -7.75 -2.15
CA GLU A 46 -0.43 -7.25 -0.79
C GLU A 46 -0.99 -5.83 -0.83
N PHE A 47 -2.03 -5.57 -0.06
CA PHE A 47 -2.54 -4.22 0.14
C PHE A 47 -1.87 -3.58 1.37
N ALA A 48 -1.21 -2.45 1.15
CA ALA A 48 -0.64 -1.58 2.18
C ALA A 48 -1.48 -0.30 2.25
N GLY A 49 -2.37 -0.21 3.25
CA GLY A 49 -3.24 0.95 3.43
C GLY A 49 -2.57 2.13 4.16
N PRO A 50 -3.34 3.18 4.51
CA PRO A 50 -2.81 4.40 5.12
C PRO A 50 -1.99 4.10 6.38
N GLY A 51 -0.82 4.74 6.49
CA GLY A 51 0.13 4.56 7.59
C GLY A 51 0.93 3.25 7.56
N ALA A 52 0.70 2.36 6.59
CA ALA A 52 1.50 1.15 6.42
C ALA A 52 2.87 1.47 5.84
N THR A 53 3.88 0.69 6.20
CA THR A 53 5.21 0.79 5.59
C THR A 53 5.39 -0.16 4.41
N VAL A 54 6.08 0.27 3.36
CA VAL A 54 6.44 -0.53 2.17
C VAL A 54 7.93 -0.39 1.88
N GLY A 55 8.51 -1.37 1.20
CA GLY A 55 9.94 -1.45 0.94
C GLY A 55 10.71 -2.25 1.99
N GLY A 56 11.98 -1.86 2.19
CA GLY A 56 12.91 -2.63 3.01
C GLY A 56 13.15 -4.04 2.44
N ILE A 57 13.61 -4.94 3.31
CA ILE A 57 13.95 -6.32 2.91
C ILE A 57 12.74 -7.17 2.48
N PHE A 58 11.52 -6.77 2.83
CA PHE A 58 10.31 -7.57 2.62
C PHE A 58 9.70 -7.43 1.23
N ASP A 59 10.06 -6.38 0.50
CA ASP A 59 9.44 -6.00 -0.77
C ASP A 59 10.45 -5.92 -1.92
N LEU A 60 11.68 -6.44 -1.73
CA LEU A 60 12.73 -6.44 -2.75
C LEU A 60 12.32 -7.17 -4.04
N ASP A 61 11.43 -8.16 -3.92
CA ASP A 61 10.87 -8.94 -5.01
C ASP A 61 9.61 -8.32 -5.64
N CYS A 62 9.19 -7.13 -5.19
CA CYS A 62 8.02 -6.46 -5.73
C CYS A 62 8.17 -6.25 -7.24
N GLN A 63 7.20 -6.72 -8.01
CA GLN A 63 7.19 -6.67 -9.48
C GLN A 63 6.55 -5.39 -10.01
N GLN A 64 5.51 -4.92 -9.32
CA GLN A 64 4.72 -3.74 -9.70
C GLN A 64 4.08 -3.12 -8.46
N VAL A 65 3.88 -1.81 -8.50
CA VAL A 65 3.11 -1.06 -7.49
C VAL A 65 1.91 -0.42 -8.17
N LEU A 66 0.72 -0.57 -7.57
CA LEU A 66 -0.50 0.13 -7.99
C LEU A 66 -0.95 1.07 -6.88
N ALA A 67 -1.29 2.31 -7.24
CA ALA A 67 -1.92 3.24 -6.33
C ALA A 67 -3.43 2.93 -6.18
N VAL A 68 -3.92 3.05 -4.96
CA VAL A 68 -5.36 3.04 -4.63
C VAL A 68 -5.69 4.40 -4.01
N GLY A 69 -6.70 5.08 -4.56
CA GLY A 69 -7.11 6.40 -4.08
C GLY A 69 -6.11 7.51 -4.40
N ARG A 70 -6.21 8.63 -3.66
CA ARG A 70 -5.41 9.84 -3.86
C ARG A 70 -4.55 10.07 -2.62
N GLY A 71 -3.27 9.75 -2.71
CA GLY A 71 -2.34 9.82 -1.59
C GLY A 71 -0.92 10.08 -2.05
N LEU A 72 0.04 10.02 -1.12
CA LEU A 72 1.46 9.98 -1.43
C LEU A 72 2.14 8.93 -0.55
N VAL A 73 3.40 8.66 -0.84
CA VAL A 73 4.31 7.98 0.09
C VAL A 73 5.30 8.97 0.64
N GLN A 74 5.64 8.80 1.91
CA GLN A 74 6.62 9.62 2.61
C GLN A 74 7.81 8.75 3.00
N LEU A 75 9.00 9.34 3.02
CA LEU A 75 10.17 8.68 3.59
C LEU A 75 9.96 8.53 5.10
N SER A 76 10.22 7.34 5.61
CA SER A 76 10.16 7.13 7.06
C SER A 76 11.28 7.88 7.77
N THR A 77 10.93 8.68 8.77
CA THR A 77 11.84 9.64 9.43
C THR A 77 12.47 9.12 10.72
N SER A 78 11.85 8.16 11.41
CA SER A 78 12.39 7.61 12.67
C SER A 78 12.17 6.10 12.83
N HIS A 79 12.92 5.48 13.75
CA HIS A 79 12.78 4.06 14.08
C HIS A 79 11.42 3.74 14.71
N GLU A 80 10.92 4.60 15.59
CA GLU A 80 9.64 4.42 16.27
C GLU A 80 8.46 4.53 15.30
N GLU A 81 8.47 5.51 14.40
CA GLU A 81 7.48 5.65 13.34
C GLU A 81 7.49 4.44 12.40
N ASN A 82 8.69 3.94 12.05
CA ASN A 82 8.82 2.71 11.27
C ASN A 82 8.20 1.51 11.99
N GLN A 83 8.49 1.28 13.28
CA GLN A 83 7.88 0.17 14.03
C GLN A 83 6.35 0.27 14.05
N LYS A 84 5.81 1.49 14.24
CA LYS A 84 4.37 1.73 14.20
C LYS A 84 3.79 1.41 12.81
N ALA A 85 4.44 1.87 11.75
CA ALA A 85 4.02 1.64 10.37
C ALA A 85 4.07 0.15 9.97
N TYR A 86 5.05 -0.61 10.48
CA TYR A 86 5.07 -2.08 10.36
C TYR A 86 3.87 -2.74 11.04
N ARG A 87 3.52 -2.31 12.26
CA ARG A 87 2.34 -2.84 12.95
C ARG A 87 1.06 -2.53 12.17
N ILE A 88 0.94 -1.34 11.61
CA ILE A 88 -0.20 -0.95 10.77
C ILE A 88 -0.28 -1.84 9.52
N ARG A 89 0.84 -2.11 8.84
CA ARG A 89 0.88 -3.05 7.72
C ARG A 89 0.34 -4.43 8.10
N CYS A 90 0.78 -4.98 9.24
CA CYS A 90 0.27 -6.26 9.73
C CYS A 90 -1.26 -6.25 9.96
N LEU A 91 -1.83 -5.12 10.40
CA LEU A 91 -3.30 -4.99 10.54
C LEU A 91 -4.00 -5.06 9.18
N TRP A 92 -3.46 -4.37 8.17
CA TRP A 92 -3.97 -4.45 6.79
C TRP A 92 -3.86 -5.86 6.22
N THR A 93 -2.73 -6.54 6.41
CA THR A 93 -2.55 -7.94 5.97
C THR A 93 -3.59 -8.87 6.62
N ARG A 94 -3.88 -8.67 7.92
CA ARG A 94 -4.88 -9.46 8.64
C ARG A 94 -6.29 -9.22 8.10
N LEU A 95 -6.67 -7.95 7.91
CA LEU A 95 -7.95 -7.58 7.31
C LEU A 95 -8.10 -8.22 5.92
N MET A 96 -7.10 -8.07 5.05
CA MET A 96 -7.16 -8.65 3.71
C MET A 96 -7.27 -10.18 3.74
N ARG A 97 -6.59 -10.85 4.67
CA ARG A 97 -6.73 -12.29 4.87
C ARG A 97 -8.16 -12.68 5.24
N GLU A 98 -8.76 -11.99 6.20
CA GLU A 98 -10.15 -12.25 6.63
C GLU A 98 -11.16 -12.03 5.50
N LEU A 99 -10.94 -10.99 4.67
CA LEU A 99 -11.79 -10.71 3.51
C LEU A 99 -11.63 -11.75 2.39
N THR A 100 -10.44 -12.33 2.25
CA THR A 100 -10.09 -13.26 1.17
C THR A 100 -10.24 -14.74 1.54
N GLN A 101 -10.58 -15.07 2.78
CA GLN A 101 -10.86 -16.45 3.23
C GLN A 101 -12.26 -16.96 2.86
N ILE A 102 -13.09 -16.18 2.16
CA ILE A 102 -14.43 -16.61 1.73
C ILE A 102 -14.29 -17.58 0.54
N ASP A 103 -14.94 -18.73 0.59
CA ASP A 103 -14.79 -19.77 -0.45
C ASP A 103 -15.25 -19.29 -1.83
N SER A 104 -16.35 -18.53 -1.90
CA SER A 104 -16.90 -18.00 -3.14
C SER A 104 -16.05 -16.83 -3.68
N PRO A 105 -15.45 -16.93 -4.88
CA PRO A 105 -14.66 -15.85 -5.48
C PRO A 105 -15.45 -14.56 -5.69
N HIS A 106 -16.71 -14.68 -6.11
CA HIS A 106 -17.59 -13.52 -6.32
C HIS A 106 -17.88 -12.81 -4.99
N GLN A 107 -18.12 -13.56 -3.91
CA GLN A 107 -18.34 -12.97 -2.59
C GLN A 107 -17.07 -12.32 -2.03
N ARG A 108 -15.89 -12.93 -2.24
CA ARG A 108 -14.60 -12.29 -1.91
C ARG A 108 -14.45 -10.94 -2.58
N ALA A 109 -14.58 -10.91 -3.90
CA ALA A 109 -14.43 -9.69 -4.69
C ALA A 109 -15.41 -8.61 -4.22
N LYS A 110 -16.70 -8.96 -4.07
CA LYS A 110 -17.72 -8.04 -3.55
C LYS A 110 -17.34 -7.50 -2.17
N LYS A 111 -16.89 -8.36 -1.25
CA LYS A 111 -16.56 -7.93 0.11
C LYS A 111 -15.34 -7.03 0.14
N VAL A 112 -14.30 -7.34 -0.63
CA VAL A 112 -13.11 -6.49 -0.77
C VAL A 112 -13.50 -5.12 -1.31
N LEU A 113 -14.27 -5.07 -2.41
CA LEU A 113 -14.72 -3.81 -3.01
C LEU A 113 -15.59 -3.00 -2.05
N THR A 114 -16.56 -3.62 -1.37
CA THR A 114 -17.41 -2.92 -0.38
C THR A 114 -16.58 -2.36 0.78
N GLN A 115 -15.57 -3.09 1.27
CA GLN A 115 -14.68 -2.54 2.29
C GLN A 115 -13.86 -1.38 1.74
N PHE A 116 -13.31 -1.49 0.53
CA PHE A 116 -12.52 -0.43 -0.09
C PHE A 116 -13.38 0.82 -0.30
N GLU A 117 -14.61 0.70 -0.82
CA GLU A 117 -15.56 1.80 -0.93
C GLU A 117 -15.87 2.45 0.43
N ALA A 118 -16.00 1.66 1.50
CA ALA A 118 -16.22 2.19 2.84
C ALA A 118 -15.00 2.96 3.37
N TYR A 119 -13.78 2.47 3.11
CA TYR A 119 -12.54 3.10 3.56
C TYR A 119 -12.16 4.33 2.73
N PHE A 120 -12.29 4.24 1.41
CA PHE A 120 -11.76 5.25 0.50
C PHE A 120 -12.83 6.17 -0.09
N GLY A 121 -14.12 5.82 0.05
CA GLY A 121 -15.24 6.54 -0.55
C GLY A 121 -15.67 5.92 -1.87
N LYS A 122 -16.78 6.41 -2.44
CA LYS A 122 -17.35 5.91 -3.71
C LYS A 122 -16.65 6.43 -4.96
N ASP A 123 -15.65 7.31 -4.80
CA ASP A 123 -14.94 7.98 -5.89
C ASP A 123 -13.60 7.28 -6.25
N ILE A 124 -13.42 6.01 -5.83
CA ILE A 124 -12.34 5.15 -6.33
C ILE A 124 -12.63 4.77 -7.78
#